data_AF-W7J8R6-F1
#
_entry.id   AF-W7J8R6-F1
#
_cell.length_a   1.000
_cell.length_b   1.000
_cell.length_c   1.000
_cell.angle_alpha   90.00
_cell.angle_beta   90.00
_cell.angle_gamma   90.00
#
_symmetry.space_group_name_H-M   'P 1'
#
loop_
_entity.id
_entity.type
_entity.pdbx_description
1 polymer ?
#
loop_
_entity_poly.entity_id
_entity_poly.type
_entity_poly.pdbx_seq_one_letter_code
_entity_poly.pdbx_strand_id
1 'polypeptide(L)'
;MDDVKLHKMKTVIEIHMELLDESKREDWELNRKQFLEICIEQFSYILETEKKNIIKLNKLQLNIDNEDIMNHMTEKQHMFIQKMMERNKFLLEMWKRKEWFHKLKENWKFQEKYYNITQIQSNNVENFKTEIKNIILEKQKIIWKKWVAKNVMHIEESNNESLLKDFITHNENIYFQDKKTINNIKNQNNNINENSLKKYTEKKLLTMIWINIHMLVLDELKKEEIQERKERKYIAI
;
A
#
# COMPACT_ATOMS: atom_id res chain seq x y z
N MET A 1 48.68 18.14 -5.34
CA MET A 1 48.10 17.02 -4.56
C MET A 1 48.33 15.79 -5.39
N ASP A 2 49.13 14.83 -4.92
CA ASP A 2 49.56 13.69 -5.73
C ASP A 2 48.36 12.85 -6.21
N ASP A 3 48.38 12.40 -7.47
CA ASP A 3 47.28 11.64 -8.10
C ASP A 3 46.87 10.41 -7.27
N VAL A 4 47.82 9.79 -6.59
CA VAL A 4 47.59 8.66 -5.66
C VAL A 4 46.73 9.08 -4.46
N LYS A 5 46.93 10.28 -3.93
CA LYS A 5 46.17 10.80 -2.78
C LYS A 5 44.75 11.17 -3.19
N LEU A 6 44.59 11.74 -4.39
CA LEU A 6 43.28 12.03 -4.98
C LEU A 6 42.49 10.74 -5.25
N HIS A 7 43.13 9.73 -5.84
CA HIS A 7 42.49 8.44 -6.12
C HIS A 7 42.02 7.73 -4.83
N LYS A 8 42.88 7.67 -3.80
CA LYS A 8 42.50 7.13 -2.48
C LYS A 8 41.31 7.87 -1.87
N MET A 9 41.26 9.19 -1.98
CA MET A 9 40.15 9.99 -1.44
C MET A 9 38.84 9.74 -2.21
N LYS A 10 38.89 9.59 -3.54
CA LYS A 10 37.74 9.16 -4.35
C LYS A 10 37.21 7.79 -3.88
N THR A 11 38.08 6.79 -3.72
CA THR A 11 37.69 5.45 -3.24
C THR A 11 37.06 5.49 -1.85
N VAL A 12 37.61 6.28 -0.92
CA VAL A 12 37.05 6.42 0.43
C VAL A 12 35.64 7.03 0.37
N ILE A 13 35.42 8.06 -0.46
CA ILE A 13 34.10 8.68 -0.64
C ILE A 13 33.10 7.68 -1.23
N GLU A 14 33.52 6.90 -2.24
CA GLU A 14 32.68 5.87 -2.87
C GLU A 14 32.19 4.84 -1.84
N ILE A 15 33.11 4.29 -1.03
CA ILE A 15 32.79 3.33 0.04
C ILE A 15 31.81 3.94 1.07
N HIS A 16 32.06 5.18 1.53
CA HIS A 16 31.15 5.84 2.47
C HIS A 16 29.75 6.05 1.89
N MET A 17 29.68 6.40 0.60
CA MET A 17 28.41 6.60 -0.07
C MET A 17 27.64 5.29 -0.28
N GLU A 18 28.32 4.18 -0.54
CA GLU A 18 27.70 2.84 -0.60
C GLU A 18 27.17 2.40 0.77
N LEU A 19 27.96 2.58 1.83
CA LEU A 19 27.53 2.30 3.21
C LEU A 19 26.31 3.15 3.62
N LEU A 20 26.27 4.42 3.22
CA LEU A 20 25.10 5.29 3.44
C LEU A 20 23.85 4.83 2.69
N ASP A 21 24.00 4.33 1.46
CA ASP A 21 22.87 3.81 0.68
C ASP A 21 22.38 2.47 1.25
N GLU A 22 23.26 1.61 1.76
CA GLU A 22 22.89 0.37 2.47
C GLU A 22 22.16 0.67 3.78
N SER A 23 22.71 1.55 4.62
CA SER A 23 22.05 1.98 5.86
C SER A 23 20.65 2.55 5.62
N LYS A 24 20.43 3.25 4.51
CA LYS A 24 19.09 3.77 4.16
C LYS A 24 18.14 2.69 3.64
N ARG A 25 18.64 1.62 3.02
CA ARG A 25 17.83 0.45 2.66
C ARG A 25 17.36 -0.27 3.91
N GLU A 26 18.27 -0.55 4.84
CA GLU A 26 17.96 -1.16 6.13
C GLU A 26 16.98 -0.31 6.94
N ASP A 27 17.20 1.01 7.03
CA ASP A 27 16.26 1.95 7.65
C ASP A 27 14.87 1.86 7.00
N TRP A 28 14.78 1.74 5.66
CA TRP A 28 13.48 1.57 4.99
C TRP A 28 12.83 0.23 5.33
N GLU A 29 13.56 -0.89 5.28
CA GLU A 29 13.01 -2.22 5.58
C GLU A 29 12.41 -2.28 7.00
N LEU A 30 13.08 -1.66 7.98
CA LEU A 30 12.59 -1.55 9.36
C LEU A 30 11.31 -0.72 9.46
N ASN A 31 11.27 0.41 8.76
CA ASN A 31 10.15 1.36 8.85
C ASN A 31 8.96 0.99 7.96
N ARG A 32 9.19 0.23 6.88
CA ARG A 32 8.19 -0.19 5.89
C ARG A 32 6.98 -0.85 6.53
N LYS A 33 7.21 -1.66 7.57
CA LYS A 33 6.15 -2.33 8.33
C LYS A 33 5.15 -1.34 8.94
N GLN A 34 5.64 -0.21 9.46
CA GLN A 34 4.79 0.80 10.11
C GLN A 34 3.91 1.55 9.09
N PHE A 35 4.43 1.81 7.88
CA PHE A 35 3.62 2.38 6.79
C PHE A 35 2.55 1.40 6.30
N LEU A 36 2.87 0.10 6.26
CA LEU A 36 1.92 -0.95 5.93
C LEU A 36 0.83 -1.08 6.99
N GLU A 37 1.18 -1.03 8.27
CA GLU A 37 0.21 -1.04 9.37
C GLU A 37 -0.79 0.11 9.24
N ILE A 38 -0.31 1.33 8.94
CA ILE A 38 -1.18 2.48 8.67
C ILE A 38 -2.13 2.19 7.50
N CYS A 39 -1.65 1.62 6.40
CA CYS A 39 -2.52 1.24 5.28
C CYS A 39 -3.59 0.25 5.74
N ILE A 40 -3.19 -0.85 6.39
CA ILE A 40 -4.11 -1.90 6.84
C ILE A 40 -5.19 -1.31 7.76
N GLU A 41 -4.82 -0.46 8.71
CA GLU A 41 -5.78 0.20 9.61
C GLU A 41 -6.81 1.04 8.83
N GLN A 42 -6.35 1.91 7.92
CA GLN A 42 -7.25 2.80 7.16
C GLN A 42 -8.23 2.01 6.29
N PHE A 43 -7.75 0.96 5.64
CA PHE A 43 -8.57 0.12 4.78
C PHE A 43 -9.49 -0.82 5.57
N SER A 44 -9.06 -1.33 6.73
CA SER A 44 -9.87 -2.21 7.58
C SER A 44 -11.08 -1.48 8.13
N TYR A 45 -10.92 -0.22 8.56
CA TYR A 45 -12.03 0.63 9.00
C TYR A 45 -13.15 0.74 7.95
N ILE A 46 -12.78 0.85 6.67
CA ILE A 46 -13.73 0.97 5.57
C ILE A 46 -14.44 -0.36 5.30
N LEU A 47 -13.71 -1.47 5.33
CA LEU A 47 -14.31 -2.80 5.16
C LEU A 47 -15.26 -3.15 6.30
N GLU A 48 -14.92 -2.80 7.54
CA GLU A 48 -15.80 -2.99 8.70
C GLU A 48 -17.08 -2.15 8.60
N THR A 49 -16.96 -0.90 8.17
CA THR A 49 -18.11 -0.01 7.96
C THR A 49 -19.04 -0.55 6.88
N GLU A 50 -18.49 -1.00 5.74
CA GLU A 50 -19.27 -1.62 4.67
C GLU A 50 -19.96 -2.90 5.14
N LYS A 51 -19.23 -3.76 5.85
CA LYS A 51 -19.77 -5.01 6.41
C LYS A 51 -20.96 -4.74 7.33
N LYS A 52 -20.83 -3.79 8.26
CA LYS A 52 -21.92 -3.38 9.15
C LYS A 52 -23.12 -2.86 8.37
N ASN A 53 -22.89 -2.07 7.32
CA ASN A 53 -23.96 -1.56 6.46
C ASN A 53 -24.70 -2.70 5.74
N ILE A 54 -23.97 -3.69 5.20
CA ILE A 54 -24.57 -4.85 4.54
C ILE A 54 -25.38 -5.70 5.53
N ILE A 55 -24.85 -5.98 6.72
CA ILE A 55 -25.56 -6.72 7.76
C ILE A 55 -26.86 -5.98 8.13
N LYS A 56 -26.77 -4.67 8.37
CA LYS A 56 -27.93 -3.83 8.68
C LYS A 56 -28.98 -3.84 7.56
N LEU A 57 -28.56 -3.71 6.30
CA LEU A 57 -29.46 -3.75 5.14
C LEU A 57 -30.15 -5.11 5.01
N ASN A 58 -29.41 -6.21 5.13
CA ASN A 58 -29.97 -7.56 5.07
C ASN A 58 -30.97 -7.82 6.21
N LYS A 59 -30.67 -7.34 7.43
CA LYS A 59 -31.59 -7.41 8.57
C LYS A 59 -32.87 -6.62 8.31
N LEU A 60 -32.77 -5.40 7.79
CA LEU A 60 -33.91 -4.53 7.52
C LEU A 60 -34.78 -4.97 6.34
N GLN A 61 -34.16 -5.44 5.26
CA GLN A 61 -34.85 -5.74 4.00
C GLN A 61 -35.27 -7.20 3.86
N LEU A 62 -34.56 -8.11 4.51
CA LEU A 62 -34.72 -9.55 4.32
C LEU A 62 -34.97 -10.30 5.64
N ASN A 63 -34.94 -9.63 6.80
CA ASN A 63 -35.08 -10.23 8.14
C ASN A 63 -34.04 -11.33 8.43
N ILE A 64 -32.86 -11.25 7.82
CA ILE A 64 -31.81 -12.26 7.95
C ILE A 64 -30.64 -11.67 8.73
N ASP A 65 -30.23 -12.37 9.79
CA ASP A 65 -29.00 -12.09 10.53
C ASP A 65 -27.84 -12.92 9.96
N ASN A 66 -26.87 -12.25 9.35
CA ASN A 66 -25.78 -12.85 8.59
C ASN A 66 -24.41 -12.54 9.18
N GLU A 67 -24.35 -12.08 10.43
CA GLU A 67 -23.11 -11.62 11.06
C GLU A 67 -22.05 -12.73 11.13
N ASP A 68 -22.39 -13.91 11.63
CA ASP A 68 -21.48 -15.06 11.74
C ASP A 68 -20.97 -15.54 10.38
N ILE A 69 -21.84 -15.54 9.37
CA ILE A 69 -21.49 -15.94 8.01
C ILE A 69 -20.49 -14.93 7.40
N MET A 70 -20.74 -13.63 7.59
CA MET A 70 -19.83 -12.56 7.16
C MET A 70 -18.50 -12.59 7.91
N ASN A 71 -18.50 -12.92 9.20
CA ASN A 71 -17.29 -13.09 10.01
C ASN A 71 -16.43 -14.24 9.47
N HIS A 72 -17.01 -15.44 9.37
CA HIS A 72 -16.31 -16.64 8.90
C HIS A 72 -15.75 -16.48 7.47
N MET A 73 -16.48 -15.82 6.55
CA MET A 73 -15.94 -15.54 5.22
C MET A 73 -14.81 -14.50 5.22
N THR A 74 -14.88 -13.52 6.12
CA THR A 74 -13.84 -12.49 6.23
C THR A 74 -12.48 -13.12 6.60
N GLU A 75 -12.45 -14.08 7.51
CA GLU A 75 -11.22 -14.76 7.93
C GLU A 75 -10.61 -15.60 6.81
N LYS A 76 -11.40 -16.46 6.15
CA LYS A 76 -10.92 -17.35 5.07
C LYS A 76 -10.41 -16.57 3.86
N GLN A 77 -11.10 -15.50 3.48
CA GLN A 77 -10.69 -14.68 2.34
C GLN A 77 -9.39 -13.89 2.60
N HIS A 78 -9.10 -13.50 3.84
CA HIS A 78 -7.91 -12.68 4.14
C HIS A 78 -6.60 -13.43 3.79
N MET A 79 -6.42 -14.64 4.34
CA MET A 79 -5.23 -15.46 4.07
C MET A 79 -5.06 -15.79 2.58
N PHE A 80 -6.18 -16.07 1.90
CA PHE A 80 -6.17 -16.40 0.49
C PHE A 80 -5.68 -15.22 -0.37
N ILE A 81 -6.24 -14.03 -0.16
CA ILE A 81 -5.87 -12.85 -0.95
C ILE A 81 -4.41 -12.49 -0.72
N GLN A 82 -3.92 -12.58 0.53
CA GLN A 82 -2.51 -12.35 0.84
C GLN A 82 -1.59 -13.28 0.03
N LYS A 83 -1.87 -14.59 0.04
CA LYS A 83 -1.11 -15.59 -0.73
C LYS A 83 -1.15 -15.34 -2.24
N MET A 84 -2.29 -14.85 -2.74
CA MET A 84 -2.45 -14.51 -4.16
C MET A 84 -1.65 -13.26 -4.54
N MET A 85 -1.64 -12.23 -3.70
CA MET A 85 -0.81 -11.04 -3.92
C MET A 85 0.68 -11.36 -3.93
N GLU A 86 1.13 -12.26 -3.04
CA GLU A 86 2.52 -12.74 -3.02
C GLU A 86 2.92 -13.48 -4.30
N ARG A 87 1.99 -14.24 -4.90
CA ARG A 87 2.20 -14.99 -6.15
C ARG A 87 2.14 -14.10 -7.38
N ASN A 88 1.34 -13.05 -7.33
CA ASN A 88 1.06 -12.18 -8.48
C ASN A 88 1.91 -10.90 -8.49
N LYS A 89 3.20 -11.01 -8.15
CA LYS A 89 4.14 -9.89 -8.24
C LYS A 89 4.18 -9.28 -9.65
N PHE A 90 3.94 -10.09 -10.69
CA PHE A 90 3.89 -9.61 -12.06
C PHE A 90 2.75 -8.61 -12.32
N LEU A 91 1.59 -8.73 -11.64
CA LEU A 91 0.49 -7.76 -11.78
C LEU A 91 0.92 -6.39 -11.27
N LEU A 92 1.63 -6.36 -10.14
CA LEU A 92 2.22 -5.13 -9.61
C LEU A 92 3.19 -4.51 -10.62
N GLU A 93 4.08 -5.30 -11.23
CA GLU A 93 4.99 -4.81 -12.29
C GLU A 93 4.26 -4.32 -13.55
N MET A 94 3.14 -4.94 -13.90
CA MET A 94 2.30 -4.49 -15.02
C MET A 94 1.62 -3.16 -14.70
N TRP A 95 1.09 -3.00 -13.49
CA TRP A 95 0.43 -1.78 -13.04
C TRP A 95 1.40 -0.61 -12.88
N LYS A 96 2.66 -0.86 -12.50
CA LYS A 96 3.71 0.18 -12.48
C LYS A 96 3.88 0.93 -13.81
N ARG A 97 3.60 0.27 -14.93
CA ARG A 97 3.73 0.82 -16.29
C ARG A 97 2.51 1.65 -16.71
N LYS A 98 1.47 1.69 -15.89
CA LYS A 98 0.22 2.41 -16.19
C LYS A 98 0.38 3.88 -15.79
N GLU A 99 -0.22 4.76 -16.60
CA GLU A 99 -0.16 6.22 -16.36
C GLU A 99 -0.75 6.63 -15.01
N TRP A 100 -1.85 5.98 -14.58
CA TRP A 100 -2.47 6.26 -13.28
C TRP A 100 -1.54 5.95 -12.11
N PHE A 101 -0.64 4.96 -12.23
CA PHE A 101 0.33 4.64 -11.18
C PHE A 101 1.37 5.75 -11.05
N HIS A 102 1.85 6.27 -12.18
CA HIS A 102 2.77 7.41 -12.19
C HIS A 102 2.10 8.67 -11.60
N LYS A 103 0.84 8.94 -11.94
CA LYS A 103 0.06 10.03 -11.33
C LYS A 103 -0.08 9.87 -9.82
N LEU A 104 -0.34 8.65 -9.35
CA LEU A 104 -0.44 8.34 -7.92
C LEU A 104 0.89 8.59 -7.19
N LYS A 105 2.01 8.15 -7.78
CA LYS A 105 3.36 8.36 -7.25
C LYS A 105 3.71 9.85 -7.16
N GLU A 106 3.45 10.62 -8.22
CA GLU A 106 3.70 12.07 -8.22
C GLU A 106 2.78 12.82 -7.25
N ASN A 107 1.53 12.38 -7.09
CA ASN A 107 0.63 12.93 -6.07
C ASN A 107 1.18 12.74 -4.66
N TRP A 108 1.71 11.56 -4.35
CA TRP A 108 2.39 11.32 -3.06
C TRP A 108 3.60 12.24 -2.88
N LYS A 109 4.51 12.34 -3.88
CA LYS A 109 5.68 13.25 -3.82
C LYS A 109 5.25 14.70 -3.53
N PHE A 110 4.17 15.16 -4.17
CA PHE A 110 3.64 16.50 -3.94
C PHE A 110 3.13 16.68 -2.51
N GLN A 111 2.39 15.70 -1.99
CA GLN A 111 1.81 15.74 -0.64
C GLN A 111 2.89 15.71 0.44
N GLU A 112 3.89 14.85 0.29
CA GLU A 112 5.04 14.81 1.19
C GLU A 112 5.78 16.16 1.22
N LYS A 113 6.07 16.76 0.06
CA LYS A 113 6.72 18.08 -0.03
C LYS A 113 5.86 19.22 0.55
N TYR A 114 4.58 19.25 0.20
CA TYR A 114 3.65 20.30 0.64
C TYR A 114 3.52 20.34 2.17
N TYR A 115 3.34 19.18 2.80
CA TYR A 115 3.22 19.08 4.25
C TYR A 115 4.54 19.34 4.98
N ASN A 116 5.69 19.03 4.37
CA ASN A 116 7.00 19.40 4.91
C ASN A 116 7.17 20.92 4.99
N ILE A 117 6.73 21.68 3.96
CA ILE A 117 6.86 23.15 3.91
C ILE A 117 5.91 23.84 4.91
N THR A 118 4.66 23.40 5.00
CA THR A 118 3.64 24.06 5.85
C THR A 118 3.88 23.90 7.35
N GLN A 119 4.62 22.86 7.79
CA GLN A 119 4.94 22.67 9.23
C GLN A 119 6.28 23.26 9.67
N ILE A 120 7.26 23.45 8.76
CA ILE A 120 8.47 24.24 9.08
C ILE A 120 8.08 25.66 9.50
N GLN A 121 6.96 26.16 8.98
CA GLN A 121 6.41 27.48 9.33
C GLN A 121 5.65 27.51 10.66
N SER A 122 5.32 26.36 11.27
CA SER A 122 4.40 26.32 12.43
C SER A 122 5.04 25.97 13.79
N ASN A 123 6.21 25.32 13.86
CA ASN A 123 6.76 24.86 15.16
C ASN A 123 8.23 25.27 15.37
N ASN A 124 8.50 25.92 16.51
CA ASN A 124 9.81 26.19 17.10
C ASN A 124 10.60 24.87 17.31
N VAL A 125 11.69 24.68 16.58
CA VAL A 125 12.59 23.52 16.69
C VAL A 125 13.78 23.90 17.56
N GLU A 126 13.61 23.90 18.89
CA GLU A 126 14.70 24.31 19.80
C GLU A 126 15.26 23.22 20.71
N ASN A 127 14.78 21.98 20.67
CA ASN A 127 15.44 20.88 21.37
C ASN A 127 15.38 19.60 20.54
N PHE A 128 16.24 18.63 20.83
CA PHE A 128 16.40 17.31 20.19
C PHE A 128 17.46 17.21 19.07
N LYS A 129 18.74 17.32 19.43
CA LYS A 129 19.87 17.02 18.53
C LYS A 129 20.12 15.52 18.27
N THR A 130 19.49 14.62 19.03
CA THR A 130 19.66 13.15 18.91
C THR A 130 18.44 12.45 18.29
N GLU A 131 17.33 13.16 18.07
CA GLU A 131 15.99 12.59 17.81
C GLU A 131 15.36 13.03 16.48
N ILE A 132 16.13 13.71 15.63
CA ILE A 132 15.63 14.31 14.37
C ILE A 132 15.13 13.26 13.38
N LYS A 133 15.83 12.12 13.24
CA LYS A 133 15.41 11.01 12.36
C LYS A 133 14.04 10.46 12.77
N ASN A 134 13.82 10.29 14.08
CA ASN A 134 12.55 9.78 14.61
C ASN A 134 11.42 10.78 14.34
N ILE A 135 11.68 12.08 14.50
CA ILE A 135 10.71 13.14 14.22
C ILE A 135 10.32 13.19 12.73
N ILE A 136 11.27 13.06 11.80
CA ILE A 136 10.98 13.07 10.36
C ILE A 136 10.12 11.86 9.97
N LEU A 137 10.46 10.68 10.49
CA LEU A 137 9.72 9.44 10.24
C LEU A 137 8.27 9.55 10.76
N GLU A 138 8.08 10.01 12.00
CA GLU A 138 6.73 10.20 12.57
C GLU A 138 5.91 11.21 11.77
N LYS A 139 6.54 12.27 11.25
CA LYS A 139 5.87 13.22 10.34
C LYS A 139 5.45 12.56 9.04
N GLN A 140 6.32 11.78 8.40
CA GLN A 140 5.99 11.05 7.17
C GLN A 140 4.83 10.08 7.40
N LYS A 141 4.77 9.40 8.55
CA LYS A 141 3.65 8.53 8.93
C LYS A 141 2.32 9.29 9.04
N ILE A 142 2.33 10.48 9.64
CA ILE A 142 1.12 11.32 9.75
C ILE A 142 0.64 11.77 8.36
N ILE A 143 1.56 12.18 7.48
CA ILE A 143 1.23 12.59 6.11
C ILE A 143 0.71 11.38 5.33
N TRP A 144 1.36 10.23 5.48
CA TRP A 144 0.95 8.96 4.87
C TRP A 144 -0.47 8.57 5.30
N LYS A 145 -0.76 8.59 6.61
CA LYS A 145 -2.10 8.29 7.13
C LYS A 145 -3.17 9.18 6.51
N LYS A 146 -2.92 10.49 6.42
CA LYS A 146 -3.85 11.45 5.79
C LYS A 146 -3.99 11.21 4.29
N TRP A 147 -2.88 10.91 3.61
CA TRP A 147 -2.86 10.67 2.18
C TRP A 147 -3.61 9.39 1.82
N VAL A 148 -3.33 8.29 2.52
CA VAL A 148 -4.06 7.03 2.39
C VAL A 148 -5.54 7.27 2.65
N ALA A 149 -5.93 7.87 3.79
CA ALA A 149 -7.33 8.14 4.10
C ALA A 149 -8.08 8.91 2.98
N LYS A 150 -7.43 9.92 2.38
CA LYS A 150 -7.99 10.68 1.25
C LYS A 150 -8.09 9.85 -0.02
N ASN A 151 -7.06 9.06 -0.33
CA ASN A 151 -7.02 8.26 -1.54
C ASN A 151 -7.86 6.98 -1.43
N VAL A 152 -8.13 6.45 -0.23
CA VAL A 152 -9.02 5.27 -0.07
C VAL A 152 -10.47 5.60 -0.46
N MET A 153 -10.85 6.87 -0.47
CA MET A 153 -12.22 7.31 -0.81
C MET A 153 -12.45 7.61 -2.30
N HIS A 154 -11.40 7.83 -3.10
CA HIS A 154 -11.52 8.49 -4.41
C HIS A 154 -10.71 7.88 -5.55
N ILE A 155 -10.26 6.64 -5.41
CA ILE A 155 -9.59 6.01 -6.54
C ILE A 155 -10.63 5.81 -7.64
N GLU A 156 -10.39 6.47 -8.77
CA GLU A 156 -11.31 6.55 -9.90
C GLU A 156 -12.00 5.20 -10.11
N GLU A 157 -13.34 5.20 -10.06
CA GLU A 157 -14.15 3.99 -10.19
C GLU A 157 -13.76 3.19 -11.44
N SER A 158 -13.34 3.88 -12.51
CA SER A 158 -12.79 3.31 -13.74
C SER A 158 -11.50 2.49 -13.54
N ASN A 159 -10.58 2.94 -12.70
CA ASN A 159 -9.35 2.21 -12.39
C ASN A 159 -9.66 0.98 -11.52
N ASN A 160 -10.61 1.11 -10.60
CA ASN A 160 -11.02 0.02 -9.72
C ASN A 160 -11.59 -1.17 -10.51
N GLU A 161 -12.46 -0.88 -11.48
CA GLU A 161 -13.00 -1.92 -12.36
C GLU A 161 -11.90 -2.59 -13.19
N SER A 162 -10.99 -1.81 -13.79
CA SER A 162 -9.88 -2.35 -14.57
C SER A 162 -8.92 -3.19 -13.71
N LEU A 163 -8.57 -2.75 -12.50
CA LEU A 163 -7.69 -3.48 -11.59
C LEU A 163 -8.31 -4.80 -11.14
N LEU A 164 -9.60 -4.76 -10.78
CA LEU A 164 -10.32 -5.94 -10.38
C LEU A 164 -10.43 -6.93 -11.54
N LYS A 165 -10.71 -6.45 -12.76
CA LYS A 165 -10.74 -7.27 -13.96
C LYS A 165 -9.38 -7.90 -14.26
N ASP A 166 -8.30 -7.11 -14.28
CA ASP A 166 -6.94 -7.60 -14.47
C ASP A 166 -6.62 -8.69 -13.45
N PHE A 167 -6.94 -8.45 -12.18
CA PHE A 167 -6.69 -9.41 -11.11
C PHE A 167 -7.51 -10.69 -11.29
N ILE A 168 -8.82 -10.58 -11.56
CA ILE A 168 -9.69 -11.75 -11.72
C ILE A 168 -9.26 -12.57 -12.93
N THR A 169 -9.04 -11.96 -14.10
CA THR A 169 -8.66 -12.65 -15.34
C THR A 169 -7.38 -13.46 -15.19
N HIS A 170 -6.37 -12.91 -14.49
CA HIS A 170 -5.12 -13.62 -14.28
C HIS A 170 -5.18 -14.69 -13.17
N ASN A 171 -6.27 -14.70 -12.38
CA ASN A 171 -6.44 -15.60 -11.25
C ASN A 171 -7.68 -16.48 -11.39
N GLU A 172 -8.31 -16.55 -12.57
CA GLU A 172 -9.60 -17.21 -12.80
C GLU A 172 -9.60 -18.63 -12.21
N ASN A 173 -8.60 -19.45 -12.54
CA ASN A 173 -8.54 -20.84 -12.07
C ASN A 173 -8.51 -20.99 -10.53
N ILE A 174 -7.89 -20.05 -9.82
CA ILE A 174 -7.75 -20.08 -8.35
C ILE A 174 -8.95 -19.38 -7.68
N TYR A 175 -9.44 -18.29 -8.28
CA TYR A 175 -10.64 -17.56 -7.87
C TYR A 175 -11.92 -18.41 -8.02
N PHE A 176 -12.02 -19.23 -9.07
CA PHE A 176 -13.18 -20.08 -9.35
C PHE A 176 -13.22 -21.38 -8.52
N GLN A 177 -12.09 -21.94 -8.07
CA GLN A 177 -12.10 -23.09 -7.15
C GLN A 177 -12.73 -22.72 -5.80
N ASP A 178 -12.51 -21.50 -5.32
CA ASP A 178 -13.14 -21.02 -4.09
C ASP A 178 -14.53 -20.40 -4.28
N LYS A 179 -14.91 -19.98 -5.50
CA LYS A 179 -16.34 -19.75 -5.82
C LYS A 179 -17.17 -21.01 -5.56
N LYS A 180 -16.60 -22.20 -5.77
CA LYS A 180 -17.20 -23.50 -5.40
C LYS A 180 -17.29 -23.69 -3.88
N THR A 181 -16.25 -23.34 -3.12
CA THR A 181 -16.25 -23.35 -1.65
C THR A 181 -17.30 -22.39 -1.07
N ILE A 182 -17.39 -21.18 -1.63
CA ILE A 182 -18.41 -20.18 -1.29
C ILE A 182 -19.80 -20.73 -1.66
N ASN A 183 -19.98 -21.31 -2.86
CA ASN A 183 -21.23 -21.97 -3.25
C ASN A 183 -21.62 -23.16 -2.34
N ASN A 184 -20.66 -23.89 -1.80
CA ASN A 184 -20.95 -24.96 -0.83
C ASN A 184 -21.44 -24.41 0.51
N ILE A 185 -20.89 -23.27 0.97
CA ILE A 185 -21.44 -22.53 2.12
C ILE A 185 -22.83 -21.94 1.77
N LYS A 186 -23.07 -21.53 0.51
CA LYS A 186 -24.38 -21.06 0.02
C LYS A 186 -25.47 -22.14 0.13
N ASN A 187 -25.16 -23.38 -0.27
CA ASN A 187 -26.14 -24.48 -0.28
C ASN A 187 -26.64 -24.89 1.11
N GLN A 188 -25.94 -24.50 2.18
CA GLN A 188 -26.36 -24.78 3.56
C GLN A 188 -27.27 -23.70 4.16
N ASN A 189 -27.25 -22.46 3.66
CA ASN A 189 -27.82 -21.31 4.38
C ASN A 189 -28.84 -20.44 3.63
N ASN A 190 -29.16 -20.70 2.35
CA ASN A 190 -30.32 -20.22 1.54
C ASN A 190 -30.84 -18.75 1.63
N ASN A 191 -30.23 -17.84 2.38
CA ASN A 191 -30.86 -16.58 2.81
C ASN A 191 -29.94 -15.33 2.68
N ILE A 192 -28.91 -15.35 1.84
CA ILE A 192 -28.07 -14.17 1.58
C ILE A 192 -28.31 -13.65 0.16
N ASN A 193 -28.56 -12.34 0.02
CA ASN A 193 -28.59 -11.69 -1.29
C ASN A 193 -27.21 -11.82 -1.96
N GLU A 194 -27.10 -12.73 -2.94
CA GLU A 194 -25.88 -13.07 -3.67
C GLU A 194 -25.11 -11.84 -4.19
N ASN A 195 -25.83 -10.78 -4.56
CA ASN A 195 -25.23 -9.53 -5.04
C ASN A 195 -24.50 -8.76 -3.95
N SER A 196 -25.04 -8.71 -2.72
CA SER A 196 -24.43 -8.00 -1.59
C SER A 196 -23.08 -8.62 -1.18
N LEU A 197 -23.04 -9.95 -1.16
CA LEU A 197 -21.85 -10.72 -0.78
C LEU A 197 -20.75 -10.67 -1.84
N LYS A 198 -21.14 -10.76 -3.12
CA LYS A 198 -20.23 -10.60 -4.25
C LYS A 198 -19.58 -9.21 -4.21
N LYS A 199 -20.39 -8.16 -4.03
CA LYS A 199 -19.94 -6.77 -3.94
C LYS A 199 -18.96 -6.55 -2.77
N TYR A 200 -19.24 -7.12 -1.60
CA TYR A 200 -18.30 -7.05 -0.45
C TYR A 200 -16.97 -7.74 -0.76
N THR A 201 -17.00 -8.91 -1.37
CA THR A 201 -15.81 -9.68 -1.73
C THR A 201 -14.93 -8.92 -2.73
N GLU A 202 -15.55 -8.35 -3.76
CA GLU A 202 -14.86 -7.51 -4.76
C GLU A 202 -14.24 -6.27 -4.13
N LYS A 203 -14.99 -5.57 -3.26
CA LYS A 203 -14.47 -4.40 -2.53
C LYS A 203 -13.29 -4.76 -1.62
N LYS A 204 -13.34 -5.91 -0.96
CA LYS A 204 -12.24 -6.42 -0.14
C LYS A 204 -10.99 -6.76 -0.95
N LEU A 205 -11.16 -7.43 -2.09
CA LEU A 205 -10.06 -7.71 -3.03
C LEU A 205 -9.39 -6.43 -3.50
N LEU A 206 -10.21 -5.48 -3.94
CA LEU A 206 -9.76 -4.18 -4.40
C LEU A 206 -8.99 -3.42 -3.31
N THR A 207 -9.49 -3.42 -2.08
CA THR A 207 -8.78 -2.87 -0.91
C THR A 207 -7.40 -3.48 -0.74
N MET A 208 -7.26 -4.81 -0.81
CA MET A 208 -5.96 -5.47 -0.67
C MET A 208 -5.01 -5.13 -1.82
N ILE A 209 -5.54 -5.08 -3.05
CA ILE A 209 -4.79 -4.63 -4.24
C ILE A 209 -4.25 -3.22 -4.00
N TRP A 210 -5.07 -2.30 -3.50
CA TRP A 210 -4.66 -0.94 -3.21
C TRP A 210 -3.63 -0.80 -2.11
N ILE A 211 -3.73 -1.57 -1.02
CA ILE A 211 -2.69 -1.62 0.02
C ILE A 211 -1.33 -1.96 -0.63
N ASN A 212 -1.30 -2.96 -1.51
CA ASN A 212 -0.07 -3.36 -2.19
C ASN A 212 0.43 -2.28 -3.16
N ILE A 213 -0.46 -1.65 -3.95
CA ILE A 213 -0.10 -0.57 -4.86
C ILE A 213 0.46 0.64 -4.08
N HIS A 214 -0.14 1.02 -2.97
CA HIS A 214 0.35 2.12 -2.12
C HIS A 214 1.72 1.80 -1.52
N MET A 215 1.92 0.60 -1.00
CA MET A 215 3.25 0.18 -0.55
C MET A 215 4.27 0.17 -1.69
N LEU A 216 3.85 -0.23 -2.89
CA LEU A 216 4.69 -0.22 -4.09
C LEU A 216 5.11 1.20 -4.49
N VAL A 217 4.23 2.19 -4.34
CA VAL A 217 4.59 3.60 -4.55
C VAL A 217 5.76 3.99 -3.65
N LEU A 218 5.71 3.67 -2.35
CA LEU A 218 6.80 3.97 -1.43
C LEU A 218 8.08 3.20 -1.76
N ASP A 219 7.96 1.90 -2.08
CA ASP A 219 9.09 1.05 -2.44
C ASP A 219 9.80 1.57 -3.71
N GLU A 220 9.06 1.99 -4.74
CA GLU A 220 9.63 2.55 -5.98
C GLU A 220 10.28 3.92 -5.75
N LEU A 221 9.71 4.78 -4.91
CA LEU A 221 10.32 6.06 -4.56
C LEU A 221 11.65 5.89 -3.83
N LYS A 222 11.73 4.92 -2.91
CA LYS A 222 12.98 4.62 -2.22
C LYS A 222 14.05 4.07 -3.17
N LYS A 223 13.65 3.26 -4.15
CA LYS A 223 14.56 2.81 -5.22
C LYS A 223 15.04 3.96 -6.09
N GLU A 224 14.14 4.86 -6.51
CA GLU A 224 14.47 6.06 -7.28
C GLU A 224 15.46 6.97 -6.54
N GLU A 225 15.22 7.24 -5.24
CA GLU A 225 16.14 8.04 -4.41
C GLU A 225 17.56 7.45 -4.37
N ILE A 226 17.69 6.12 -4.33
CA ILE A 226 19.00 5.43 -4.33
C ILE A 226 19.64 5.53 -5.71
N GLN A 227 18.85 5.29 -6.77
CA GLN A 227 19.34 5.31 -8.15
C GLN A 227 19.82 6.71 -8.56
N GLU A 228 19.04 7.77 -8.27
CA GLU A 228 19.43 9.15 -8.54
C GLU A 228 20.70 9.57 -7.79
N ARG A 229 20.97 8.99 -6.61
CA ARG A 229 22.24 9.22 -5.91
C ARG A 229 23.39 8.53 -6.60
N LYS A 230 23.21 7.29 -7.07
CA LYS A 230 24.23 6.57 -7.85
C LYS A 230 24.56 7.31 -9.14
N GLU A 231 23.57 7.79 -9.87
CA GLU A 231 23.79 8.54 -11.13
C GLU A 231 24.52 9.87 -10.91
N ARG A 232 24.20 10.59 -9.82
CA ARG A 232 24.97 11.78 -9.40
C ARG A 232 26.44 11.47 -9.08
N LYS A 233 26.78 10.25 -8.65
CA LYS A 233 28.18 9.83 -8.45
C LYS A 233 28.95 9.83 -9.78
N TYR A 234 28.35 9.31 -10.86
CA TYR A 234 29.01 9.21 -12.17
C TYR A 234 29.21 10.56 -12.88
N ILE A 235 28.37 11.56 -12.58
CA ILE A 235 28.48 12.90 -13.18
C ILE A 235 29.49 13.79 -12.42
N ALA A 236 29.78 13.47 -11.14
CA ALA A 236 30.63 14.28 -10.26
C ALA A 236 32.09 13.79 -10.14
N ILE A 237 32.45 12.67 -10.78
CA ILE A 237 33.80 12.05 -10.76
C ILE A 237 34.58 12.44 -12.01
#